data_AF-A0A966YHR8-F1
#
_entry.id   AF-A0A966YHR8-F1
#
_cell.length_a   1.000
_cell.length_b   1.000
_cell.length_c   1.000
_cell.angle_alpha   90.00
_cell.angle_beta   90.00
_cell.angle_gamma   90.00
#
_symmetry.space_group_name_H-M   'P 1'
#
loop_
_entity.id
_entity.type
_entity.pdbx_description
1 polymer ?
#
loop_
_entity_poly.entity_id
_entity_poly.type
_entity_poly.pdbx_seq_one_letter_code
_entity_poly.pdbx_strand_id
1 'polypeptide(L)'
;MLASRSRNQTFVTTGFFTRAFEGRGLQGGAVYDYLHDSYFDNVDLAQIRAEVSYVWGYHELGFWGAFNSQESTGFLKPVKGAQQANTKASTTHVYTGFYRVQFGDANELKLWGGASAIGQGYIGSTCRAPMSRSLAMEGTFAYLMPGRSETVQLGTQQNPASPTFTPMAWNLAINLVYYPAGRSRRSLSSPYRPLFDVADNGTMMQAIADLTRTP
;
A
#
# COMPACT_ATOMS: atom_id res chain seq x y z
N MET A 1 34.40 1.15 2.28
CA MET A 1 34.02 0.20 1.20
C MET A 1 32.51 0.19 1.09
N LEU A 2 31.94 0.86 0.09
CA LEU A 2 30.52 0.71 -0.25
C LEU A 2 30.36 -0.65 -0.92
N ALA A 3 29.86 -1.64 -0.19
CA ALA A 3 29.44 -2.89 -0.80
C ALA A 3 28.24 -2.57 -1.71
N SER A 4 28.34 -2.95 -2.98
CA SER A 4 27.24 -2.92 -3.95
C SER A 4 26.11 -3.85 -3.46
N ARG A 5 25.28 -3.37 -2.54
CA ARG A 5 24.13 -4.11 -2.02
C ARG A 5 22.99 -3.96 -3.00
N SER A 6 22.76 -5.02 -3.78
CA SER A 6 21.52 -5.17 -4.54
C SER A 6 20.37 -5.23 -3.53
N ARG A 7 19.42 -4.29 -3.62
CA ARG A 7 18.19 -4.32 -2.83
C ARG A 7 17.30 -5.42 -3.41
N ASN A 8 17.03 -6.47 -2.63
CA ASN A 8 16.05 -7.47 -2.99
C ASN A 8 14.76 -7.21 -2.19
N GLN A 9 13.69 -6.91 -2.91
CA GLN A 9 12.38 -6.66 -2.33
C GLN A 9 11.38 -7.60 -3.00
N THR A 10 10.75 -8.46 -2.21
CA THR A 10 9.76 -9.43 -2.69
C THR A 10 8.40 -9.15 -2.07
N PHE A 11 7.38 -9.07 -2.91
CA PHE A 11 5.99 -8.88 -2.52
C PHE A 11 5.21 -10.17 -2.81
N VAL A 12 4.47 -10.65 -1.81
CA VAL A 12 3.56 -11.78 -1.96
C VAL A 12 2.18 -11.36 -1.47
N THR A 13 1.19 -11.44 -2.36
CA THR A 13 -0.21 -11.16 -2.05
C THR A 13 -1.04 -12.42 -2.25
N THR A 14 -1.82 -12.80 -1.26
CA THR A 14 -2.76 -13.93 -1.35
C THR A 14 -4.10 -13.57 -0.71
N GLY A 15 -5.22 -14.05 -1.25
CA GLY A 15 -6.51 -13.75 -0.65
C GLY A 15 -7.70 -14.24 -1.45
N PHE A 16 -8.87 -13.80 -1.00
CA PHE A 16 -10.16 -14.15 -1.58
C PHE A 16 -10.92 -12.89 -1.98
N PHE A 17 -11.72 -13.02 -3.04
CA PHE A 17 -12.55 -11.93 -3.53
C PHE A 17 -13.88 -12.46 -4.06
N THR A 18 -14.89 -11.61 -3.98
CA THR A 18 -16.18 -11.78 -4.63
C THR A 18 -16.51 -10.51 -5.42
N ARG A 19 -17.10 -10.68 -6.59
CA ARG A 19 -17.56 -9.58 -7.45
C ARG A 19 -19.06 -9.63 -7.63
N ALA A 20 -19.69 -8.46 -7.75
CA ALA A 20 -21.11 -8.36 -8.03
C ALA A 20 -21.39 -8.91 -9.43
N PHE A 21 -22.27 -9.90 -9.53
CA PHE A 21 -22.75 -10.40 -10.81
C PHE A 21 -23.73 -9.39 -11.41
N GLU A 22 -23.70 -9.24 -12.75
CA GLU A 22 -24.68 -8.43 -13.51
C GLU A 22 -24.64 -6.90 -13.28
N GLY A 23 -23.52 -6.37 -12.75
CA GLY A 23 -23.31 -4.92 -12.66
C GLY A 23 -24.13 -4.23 -11.57
N ARG A 24 -24.73 -5.00 -10.65
CA ARG A 24 -25.42 -4.49 -9.46
C ARG A 24 -25.20 -5.45 -8.30
N GLY A 25 -24.76 -4.93 -7.15
CA GLY A 25 -24.64 -5.73 -5.94
C GLY A 25 -23.41 -5.43 -5.11
N LEU A 26 -23.22 -6.24 -4.07
CA LEU A 26 -22.06 -6.16 -3.18
C LEU A 26 -20.90 -6.91 -3.79
N GLN A 27 -19.72 -6.29 -3.72
CA GLN A 27 -18.45 -6.93 -3.99
C GLN A 27 -17.49 -6.63 -2.85
N GLY A 28 -16.48 -7.47 -2.71
CA GLY A 28 -15.51 -7.30 -1.65
C GLY A 28 -14.58 -8.48 -1.52
N GLY A 29 -13.66 -8.38 -0.59
CA GLY A 29 -12.71 -9.44 -0.30
C GLY A 29 -11.67 -8.98 0.68
N ALA A 30 -10.71 -9.87 0.93
CA ALA A 30 -9.56 -9.57 1.75
C ALA A 30 -8.34 -10.29 1.18
N VAL A 31 -7.21 -9.60 1.28
CA VAL A 31 -5.89 -10.12 0.92
C VAL A 31 -4.93 -9.95 2.09
N TYR A 32 -3.97 -10.86 2.15
CA TYR A 32 -2.82 -10.83 3.02
C TYR A 32 -1.59 -10.53 2.15
N ASP A 33 -0.92 -9.43 2.48
CA ASP A 33 0.26 -8.92 1.81
C ASP A 33 1.47 -9.15 2.71
N TYR A 34 2.50 -9.79 2.17
CA TYR A 34 3.79 -10.02 2.82
C TYR A 34 4.91 -9.38 2.01
N LEU A 35 5.75 -8.62 2.72
CA LEU A 35 6.90 -7.91 2.18
C LEU A 35 8.16 -8.38 2.88
N HIS A 36 9.10 -8.86 2.09
CA HIS A 36 10.47 -9.13 2.52
C HIS A 36 11.41 -8.14 1.83
N ASP A 37 12.12 -7.32 2.61
CA ASP A 37 13.16 -6.39 2.11
C ASP A 37 14.50 -6.69 2.81
N SER A 38 15.54 -6.96 2.01
CA SER A 38 16.90 -7.18 2.49
C SER A 38 17.82 -6.09 1.94
N TYR A 39 17.92 -4.95 2.64
CA TYR A 39 18.77 -3.82 2.25
C TYR A 39 19.85 -3.49 3.28
N PHE A 40 19.47 -3.11 4.51
CA PHE A 40 20.38 -2.87 5.65
C PHE A 40 20.19 -3.86 6.80
N ASP A 41 18.96 -4.33 7.00
CA ASP A 41 18.58 -5.44 7.87
C ASP A 41 17.46 -6.25 7.19
N ASN A 42 17.18 -7.47 7.66
CA ASN A 42 16.04 -8.25 7.16
C ASN A 42 14.78 -7.69 7.81
N VAL A 43 13.90 -7.10 6.98
CA VAL A 43 12.64 -6.51 7.42
C VAL A 43 11.50 -7.31 6.84
N ASP A 44 10.78 -8.00 7.73
CA ASP A 44 9.58 -8.77 7.41
C ASP A 44 8.35 -7.97 7.84
N LEU A 45 7.53 -7.56 6.87
CA LEU A 45 6.30 -6.82 7.12
C LEU A 45 5.11 -7.58 6.56
N ALA A 46 4.04 -7.66 7.33
CA ALA A 46 2.79 -8.23 6.86
C ALA A 46 1.60 -7.31 7.15
N GLN A 47 0.69 -7.25 6.18
CA GLN A 47 -0.51 -6.43 6.24
C GLN A 47 -1.72 -7.20 5.70
N ILE A 48 -2.90 -6.96 6.27
CA ILE A 48 -4.18 -7.43 5.75
C ILE A 48 -4.86 -6.26 5.09
N ARG A 49 -5.28 -6.39 3.83
CA ARG A 49 -6.05 -5.38 3.11
C ARG A 49 -7.43 -5.93 2.79
N ALA A 50 -8.46 -5.16 3.13
CA ALA A 50 -9.85 -5.53 2.85
C ALA A 50 -10.52 -4.43 2.02
N GLU A 51 -11.38 -4.83 1.10
CA GLU A 51 -12.22 -3.94 0.29
C GLU A 51 -13.66 -4.47 0.35
N VAL A 52 -14.62 -3.57 0.56
CA VAL A 52 -16.05 -3.85 0.42
C VAL A 52 -16.69 -2.69 -0.33
N SER A 53 -17.50 -3.00 -1.33
CA SER A 53 -18.14 -1.97 -2.13
C SER A 53 -19.46 -2.42 -2.71
N TYR A 54 -20.26 -1.42 -3.07
CA TYR A 54 -21.54 -1.59 -3.71
C TYR A 54 -21.46 -1.00 -5.12
N VAL A 55 -21.79 -1.83 -6.11
CA VAL A 55 -21.78 -1.47 -7.52
C VAL A 55 -23.22 -1.20 -7.98
N TRP A 56 -23.42 -0.10 -8.70
CA TRP A 56 -24.66 0.21 -9.40
C TRP A 56 -24.39 0.76 -10.81
N GLY A 57 -24.47 -0.12 -11.81
CA GLY A 57 -24.19 0.26 -13.19
C GLY A 57 -22.71 0.62 -13.36
N TYR A 58 -22.43 1.87 -13.73
CA TYR A 58 -21.07 2.39 -13.98
C TYR A 58 -20.38 2.96 -12.74
N HIS A 59 -21.10 3.03 -11.62
CA HIS A 59 -20.64 3.65 -10.39
C HIS A 59 -20.44 2.58 -9.32
N GLU A 60 -19.42 2.79 -8.51
CA GLU A 60 -19.12 1.93 -7.39
C GLU A 60 -18.65 2.81 -6.23
N LEU A 61 -19.26 2.60 -5.07
CA LEU A 61 -18.83 3.24 -3.82
C LEU A 61 -18.47 2.14 -2.84
N GLY A 62 -17.35 2.32 -2.17
CA GLY A 62 -16.92 1.36 -1.18
C GLY A 62 -15.99 1.92 -0.15
N PHE A 63 -15.53 1.00 0.67
CA PHE A 63 -14.56 1.20 1.69
C PHE A 63 -13.44 0.20 1.49
N TRP A 64 -12.21 0.67 1.58
CA TRP A 64 -11.05 -0.19 1.68
C TRP A 64 -10.19 0.24 2.85
N GLY A 65 -9.55 -0.73 3.48
CA GLY A 65 -8.66 -0.48 4.59
C GLY A 65 -7.53 -1.48 4.60
N ALA A 66 -6.45 -1.10 5.27
CA ALA A 66 -5.26 -1.91 5.36
C ALA A 66 -4.74 -1.90 6.80
N PHE A 67 -4.44 -3.07 7.34
CA PHE A 67 -4.20 -3.33 8.75
C PHE A 67 -2.89 -4.08 8.94
N ASN A 68 -1.97 -3.56 9.73
CA ASN A 68 -0.73 -4.27 10.03
C ASN A 68 -1.01 -5.55 10.84
N SER A 69 -0.30 -6.63 10.51
CA SER A 69 -0.40 -7.94 11.17
C SER A 69 0.96 -8.41 11.72
N GLN A 70 2.06 -8.02 11.08
CA GLN A 70 3.42 -8.29 11.58
C GLN A 70 4.28 -7.03 11.55
N GLU A 71 5.03 -6.83 12.64
CA GLU A 71 5.97 -5.74 12.84
C GLU A 71 7.40 -6.29 12.84
N SER A 72 8.35 -5.56 12.27
CA SER A 72 9.78 -5.91 12.34
C SER A 72 10.48 -5.01 13.34
N THR A 73 11.08 -5.61 14.37
CA THR A 73 11.95 -4.92 15.34
C THR A 73 13.38 -4.84 14.82
N GLY A 74 14.03 -3.67 14.89
CA GLY A 74 15.48 -3.55 14.66
C GLY A 74 15.92 -2.91 13.34
N PHE A 75 15.10 -2.05 12.73
CA PHE A 75 15.39 -1.40 11.43
C PHE A 75 16.71 -0.60 11.40
N LEU A 76 17.25 -0.21 12.56
CA LEU A 76 18.57 0.42 12.71
C LEU A 76 19.48 -0.43 13.61
N LYS A 77 20.42 -1.17 13.03
CA LYS A 77 21.45 -1.89 13.80
C LYS A 77 22.32 -0.91 14.59
N PRO A 78 22.49 -1.09 15.92
CA PRO A 78 23.31 -0.20 16.72
C PRO A 78 24.79 -0.27 16.31
N VAL A 79 25.43 0.89 16.22
CA VAL A 79 26.90 0.97 16.24
C VAL A 79 27.36 0.45 17.61
N LYS A 80 28.43 -0.37 17.67
CA LYS A 80 28.98 -0.91 18.94
C LYS A 80 29.08 0.21 19.99
N GLY A 81 28.35 0.09 21.10
CA GLY A 81 28.35 1.06 22.21
C GLY A 81 27.19 2.07 22.23
N ALA A 82 26.28 2.05 21.25
CA ALA A 82 25.04 2.83 21.29
C ALA A 82 23.94 2.09 22.07
N GLN A 83 23.10 2.84 22.81
CA GLN A 83 21.86 2.33 23.40
C GLN A 83 21.00 1.75 22.27
N GLN A 84 20.34 0.62 22.52
CA GLN A 84 19.40 0.04 21.56
C GLN A 84 18.27 1.05 21.31
N ALA A 85 18.39 1.85 20.23
CA ALA A 85 17.27 2.57 19.67
C ALA A 85 16.36 1.49 19.07
N ASN A 86 15.49 1.02 19.94
CA ASN A 86 14.60 -0.09 19.73
C ASN A 86 13.51 0.44 18.76
N THR A 87 13.84 0.57 17.48
CA THR A 87 12.96 1.13 16.45
C THR A 87 12.16 0.01 15.80
N LYS A 88 10.83 0.16 15.78
CA LYS A 88 9.90 -0.71 15.06
C LYS A 88 9.65 -0.14 13.67
N ALA A 89 9.80 -0.98 12.65
CA ALA A 89 9.19 -0.72 11.36
C ALA A 89 7.84 -1.46 11.33
N SER A 90 6.75 -0.71 11.13
CA SER A 90 5.39 -1.24 11.01
C SER A 90 4.70 -0.61 9.81
N THR A 91 3.65 -1.25 9.29
CA THR A 91 2.86 -0.69 8.20
C THR A 91 1.76 0.21 8.74
N THR A 92 1.55 1.37 8.10
CA THR A 92 0.51 2.30 8.54
C THR A 92 -0.89 1.69 8.34
N HIS A 93 -1.72 1.71 9.38
CA HIS A 93 -3.13 1.36 9.27
C HIS A 93 -3.89 2.48 8.53
N VAL A 94 -4.61 2.14 7.47
CA VAL A 94 -5.34 3.11 6.63
C VAL A 94 -6.80 2.71 6.52
N TYR A 95 -7.69 3.70 6.65
CA TYR A 95 -9.14 3.57 6.54
C TYR A 95 -9.64 4.56 5.49
N THR A 96 -10.12 4.06 4.36
CA THR A 96 -10.43 4.91 3.20
C THR A 96 -11.75 4.58 2.56
N GLY A 97 -12.56 5.61 2.32
CA GLY A 97 -13.67 5.53 1.38
C GLY A 97 -13.14 5.67 -0.04
N PHE A 98 -13.74 4.95 -0.98
CA PHE A 98 -13.42 5.09 -2.39
C PHE A 98 -14.66 5.19 -3.24
N TYR A 99 -14.51 5.90 -4.34
CA TYR A 99 -15.48 6.02 -5.39
C TYR A 99 -14.82 5.66 -6.71
N ARG A 100 -15.40 4.69 -7.41
CA ARG A 100 -14.91 4.17 -8.68
C ARG A 100 -15.97 4.39 -9.75
N VAL A 101 -15.54 4.92 -10.89
CA VAL A 101 -16.37 5.13 -12.08
C VAL A 101 -15.77 4.37 -13.23
N GLN A 102 -16.60 3.59 -13.90
CA GLN A 102 -16.27 2.95 -15.16
C GLN A 102 -16.82 3.80 -16.30
N PHE A 103 -15.94 4.28 -17.17
CA PHE A 103 -16.35 4.98 -18.37
C PHE A 103 -16.53 3.97 -19.52
N GLY A 104 -17.19 4.42 -20.60
CA GLY A 104 -17.28 3.66 -21.84
C GLY A 104 -15.89 3.18 -22.31
N ASP A 105 -15.87 2.04 -23.01
CA ASP A 105 -14.65 1.37 -23.47
C ASP A 105 -13.75 0.74 -22.39
N ALA A 106 -14.30 0.41 -21.22
CA ALA A 106 -13.61 -0.28 -20.12
C ALA A 106 -12.48 0.54 -19.45
N ASN A 107 -12.57 1.88 -19.56
CA ASN A 107 -11.76 2.79 -18.76
C ASN A 107 -12.32 2.85 -17.34
N GLU A 108 -11.45 2.97 -16.35
CA GLU A 108 -11.83 3.01 -14.94
C GLU A 108 -11.03 4.09 -14.22
N LEU A 109 -11.73 4.87 -13.40
CA LEU A 109 -11.11 5.82 -12.47
C LEU A 109 -11.63 5.51 -11.07
N LYS A 110 -10.72 5.19 -10.15
CA LYS A 110 -11.00 5.08 -8.72
C LYS A 110 -10.32 6.25 -8.03
N LEU A 111 -11.07 6.95 -7.20
CA LEU A 111 -10.57 7.97 -6.29
C LEU A 111 -10.82 7.45 -4.87
N TRP A 112 -9.86 7.62 -3.97
CA TRP A 112 -10.05 7.30 -2.56
C TRP A 112 -9.49 8.38 -1.67
N GLY A 113 -10.10 8.49 -0.50
CA GLY A 113 -9.73 9.44 0.53
C GLY A 113 -10.08 8.86 1.89
N GLY A 114 -9.24 9.13 2.87
CA GLY A 114 -9.38 8.57 4.19
C GLY A 114 -8.35 9.08 5.17
N ALA A 115 -8.26 8.37 6.28
CA ALA A 115 -7.33 8.68 7.35
C ALA A 115 -6.54 7.45 7.77
N SER A 116 -5.32 7.69 8.22
CA SER A 116 -4.50 6.74 8.94
C SER A 116 -4.95 6.66 10.41
N ALA A 117 -4.63 5.56 11.09
CA ALA A 117 -4.83 5.42 12.53
C ALA A 117 -4.13 6.52 13.36
N ILE A 118 -3.08 7.14 12.82
CA ILE A 118 -2.37 8.27 13.45
C ILE A 118 -2.89 9.66 13.01
N GLY A 119 -4.09 9.71 12.39
CA GLY A 119 -4.76 10.96 12.01
C GLY A 119 -4.20 11.64 10.77
N GLN A 120 -3.33 10.98 9.99
CA GLN A 120 -2.86 11.48 8.70
C GLN A 120 -3.94 11.34 7.63
N GLY A 121 -4.16 12.39 6.84
CA GLY A 121 -4.97 12.28 5.64
C GLY A 121 -4.27 11.40 4.60
N TYR A 122 -5.02 10.50 3.96
CA TYR A 122 -4.52 9.68 2.86
C TYR A 122 -5.48 9.78 1.68
N ILE A 123 -4.96 10.19 0.53
CA ILE A 123 -5.73 10.35 -0.68
C ILE A 123 -4.99 9.70 -1.85
N GLY A 124 -5.74 9.29 -2.86
CA GLY A 124 -5.13 8.76 -4.06
C GLY A 124 -6.13 8.53 -5.18
N SER A 125 -5.57 8.17 -6.32
CA SER A 125 -6.31 7.85 -7.52
C SER A 125 -5.64 6.70 -8.27
N THR A 126 -6.45 5.83 -8.87
CA THR A 126 -6.01 4.87 -9.87
C THR A 126 -6.80 5.09 -11.13
N CYS A 127 -6.10 5.20 -12.25
CA CYS A 127 -6.70 5.21 -13.57
C CYS A 127 -6.28 3.94 -14.31
N ARG A 128 -7.22 3.31 -15.00
CA ARG A 128 -6.95 2.17 -15.87
C ARG A 128 -7.57 2.44 -17.23
N ALA A 129 -6.75 2.41 -18.28
CA ALA A 129 -7.16 2.75 -19.63
C ALA A 129 -6.65 1.70 -20.64
N PRO A 130 -7.52 0.99 -21.37
CA PRO A 130 -7.10 0.12 -22.47
C PRO A 130 -6.58 0.96 -23.64
N MET A 131 -5.29 0.88 -23.93
CA MET A 131 -4.65 1.59 -25.05
C MET A 131 -4.89 0.87 -26.39
N SER A 132 -4.95 -0.46 -26.37
CA SER A 132 -5.16 -1.29 -27.55
C SER A 132 -5.87 -2.60 -27.18
N ARG A 133 -6.14 -3.46 -28.16
CA ARG A 133 -6.75 -4.78 -27.95
C ARG A 133 -5.91 -5.68 -27.02
N SER A 134 -4.59 -5.52 -27.05
CA SER A 134 -3.65 -6.34 -26.28
C SER A 134 -2.88 -5.58 -25.20
N LEU A 135 -3.09 -4.27 -25.03
CA LEU A 135 -2.36 -3.46 -24.06
C LEU A 135 -3.33 -2.61 -23.25
N ALA A 136 -3.14 -2.57 -21.93
CA ALA A 136 -3.78 -1.63 -21.04
C ALA A 136 -2.72 -0.93 -20.17
N MET A 137 -2.95 0.35 -19.91
CA MET A 137 -2.14 1.12 -18.97
C MET A 137 -2.90 1.26 -17.67
N GLU A 138 -2.17 1.21 -16.57
CA GLU A 138 -2.66 1.45 -15.23
C GLU A 138 -1.73 2.43 -14.53
N GLY A 139 -2.29 3.51 -14.02
CA GLY A 139 -1.57 4.50 -13.24
C GLY A 139 -2.16 4.58 -11.84
N THR A 140 -1.29 4.60 -10.83
CA THR A 140 -1.66 4.73 -9.43
C THR A 140 -0.91 5.89 -8.82
N PHE A 141 -1.63 6.79 -8.16
CA PHE A 141 -1.08 7.88 -7.38
C PHE A 141 -1.63 7.80 -5.96
N ALA A 142 -0.75 7.86 -4.98
CA ALA A 142 -1.13 7.89 -3.57
C ALA A 142 -0.32 8.97 -2.85
N TYR A 143 -0.98 9.75 -2.00
CA TYR A 143 -0.38 10.79 -1.19
C TYR A 143 -0.83 10.65 0.26
N LEU A 144 0.16 10.50 1.14
CA LEU A 144 0.00 10.49 2.59
C LEU A 144 0.41 11.87 3.11
N MET A 145 -0.57 12.58 3.66
CA MET A 145 -0.37 13.91 4.22
C MET A 145 0.55 13.86 5.44
N PRO A 146 1.32 14.94 5.69
CA PRO A 146 2.20 15.03 6.84
C PRO A 146 1.42 14.81 8.14
N GLY A 147 1.93 13.91 8.98
CA GLY A 147 1.30 13.58 10.26
C GLY A 147 1.80 14.39 11.44
N ARG A 148 1.69 13.78 12.62
CA ARG A 148 2.35 14.27 13.82
C ARG A 148 3.87 14.11 13.67
N SER A 149 4.62 15.11 14.11
CA SER A 149 6.07 14.99 14.19
C SER A 149 6.46 13.94 15.24
N GLU A 150 7.28 12.99 14.84
CA GLU A 150 7.83 11.95 15.69
C GLU A 150 9.30 12.27 15.98
N THR A 151 9.72 12.07 17.23
CA THR A 151 11.11 12.27 17.65
C THR A 151 11.71 10.90 17.95
N VAL A 152 12.73 10.51 17.19
CA VAL A 152 13.50 9.27 17.48
C VAL A 152 14.71 9.66 18.30
N GLN A 153 14.99 8.94 19.38
CA GLN A 153 16.26 9.10 20.08
C GLN A 153 17.33 8.22 19.42
N LEU A 154 18.36 8.85 18.88
CA LEU A 154 19.50 8.21 18.23
C LEU A 154 20.78 8.67 18.92
N GLY A 155 21.66 7.76 19.30
CA GLY A 155 22.95 8.13 19.90
C GLY A 155 23.35 7.25 21.09
N THR A 156 24.46 7.59 21.72
CA THR A 156 24.91 6.96 22.97
C THR A 156 24.36 7.73 24.17
N GLN A 157 24.33 7.13 25.36
CA GLN A 157 23.87 7.79 26.60
C GLN A 157 24.66 9.08 26.92
N GLN A 158 25.85 9.24 26.34
CA GLN A 158 26.73 10.41 26.50
C GLN A 158 26.53 11.49 25.43
N ASN A 159 25.93 11.18 24.28
CA ASN A 159 25.59 12.13 23.22
C ASN A 159 24.25 11.72 22.57
N PRO A 160 23.11 12.07 23.22
CA PRO A 160 21.80 11.84 22.63
C PRO A 160 21.55 12.83 21.49
N ALA A 161 21.25 12.32 20.30
CA ALA A 161 20.68 13.09 19.21
C ALA A 161 19.17 12.77 19.12
N SER A 162 18.34 13.82 19.07
CA SER A 162 16.89 13.67 19.00
C SER A 162 16.36 14.27 17.70
N PRO A 163 16.58 13.63 16.53
CA PRO A 163 15.97 14.09 15.30
C PRO A 163 14.44 13.98 15.39
N THR A 164 13.78 15.08 15.05
CA THR A 164 12.32 15.15 14.91
C THR A 164 11.99 15.17 13.43
N PHE A 165 11.12 14.27 12.98
CA PHE A 165 10.70 14.17 11.59
C PHE A 165 9.18 14.08 11.50
N THR A 166 8.61 14.60 10.41
CA THR A 166 7.18 14.45 10.14
C THR A 166 7.00 13.45 9.01
N PRO A 167 6.39 12.28 9.25
CA PRO A 167 6.19 11.29 8.21
C PRO A 167 5.23 11.85 7.15
N MET A 168 5.71 11.87 5.91
CA MET A 168 4.95 12.15 4.68
C MET A 168 5.45 11.20 3.60
N ALA A 169 4.57 10.76 2.72
CA ALA A 169 4.94 9.86 1.66
C ALA A 169 4.07 10.06 0.42
N TRP A 170 4.62 9.82 -0.75
CA TRP A 170 3.89 9.79 -2.00
C TRP A 170 4.34 8.59 -2.82
N ASN A 171 3.43 8.00 -3.59
CA ASN A 171 3.72 6.96 -4.55
C ASN A 171 3.12 7.31 -5.91
N LEU A 172 3.90 7.07 -6.95
CA LEU A 172 3.44 7.09 -8.34
C LEU A 172 3.90 5.79 -8.99
N ALA A 173 2.96 4.99 -9.45
CA ALA A 173 3.20 3.76 -10.20
C ALA A 173 2.54 3.83 -11.57
N ILE A 174 3.24 3.33 -12.59
CA ILE A 174 2.72 3.20 -13.96
C ILE A 174 3.02 1.78 -14.42
N ASN A 175 1.96 1.04 -14.74
CA ASN A 175 2.00 -0.36 -15.12
C ASN A 175 1.47 -0.51 -16.55
N LEU A 176 2.17 -1.31 -17.35
CA LEU A 176 1.72 -1.73 -18.68
C LEU A 176 1.34 -3.20 -18.64
N VAL A 177 0.06 -3.49 -18.87
CA VAL A 177 -0.49 -4.85 -18.83
C VAL A 177 -0.70 -5.36 -20.24
N TYR A 178 -0.03 -6.47 -20.57
CA TYR A 178 -0.18 -7.16 -21.85
C TYR A 178 -1.20 -8.31 -21.76
N TYR A 179 -2.14 -8.31 -22.69
CA TYR A 179 -3.17 -9.34 -22.84
C TYR A 179 -2.91 -10.14 -24.13
N PRO A 180 -2.35 -11.37 -24.03
CA PRO A 180 -1.89 -12.13 -25.20
C PRO A 180 -3.00 -12.49 -26.20
N ALA A 181 -4.26 -12.56 -25.75
CA ALA A 181 -5.40 -12.91 -26.60
C ALA A 181 -6.16 -11.71 -27.18
N GLY A 182 -5.65 -10.48 -27.05
CA GLY A 182 -6.33 -9.28 -27.60
C GLY A 182 -7.69 -8.98 -26.94
N ARG A 183 -7.87 -9.41 -25.69
CA ARG A 183 -9.13 -9.31 -24.92
C ARG A 183 -9.08 -8.26 -23.80
N SER A 184 -8.22 -7.25 -23.89
CA SER A 184 -8.05 -6.24 -22.83
C SER A 184 -9.40 -5.69 -22.33
N ARG A 185 -10.27 -5.21 -23.24
CA ARG A 185 -11.59 -4.66 -22.92
C ARG A 185 -12.55 -5.65 -22.24
N ARG A 186 -12.59 -6.90 -22.71
CA ARG A 186 -13.48 -7.94 -22.14
C ARG A 186 -12.95 -8.47 -20.82
N SER A 187 -11.63 -8.55 -20.67
CA SER A 187 -10.98 -8.95 -19.42
C SER A 187 -11.18 -7.89 -18.34
N LEU A 188 -11.12 -6.62 -18.73
CA LEU A 188 -11.41 -5.49 -17.83
C LEU A 188 -12.87 -5.48 -17.41
N SER A 189 -13.83 -5.80 -18.27
CA SER A 189 -15.26 -5.87 -17.87
C SER A 189 -15.66 -7.19 -17.18
N SER A 190 -14.73 -8.13 -16.97
CA SER A 190 -15.07 -9.48 -16.52
C SER A 190 -15.25 -9.56 -15.00
N PRO A 191 -16.30 -10.26 -14.50
CA PRO A 191 -16.46 -10.55 -13.07
C PRO A 191 -15.37 -11.50 -12.53
N TYR A 192 -14.63 -12.17 -13.41
CA TYR A 192 -13.54 -13.08 -13.03
C TYR A 192 -12.18 -12.38 -12.89
N ARG A 193 -12.11 -11.05 -13.08
CA ARG A 193 -10.87 -10.30 -12.89
C ARG A 193 -10.57 -10.15 -11.38
N PRO A 194 -9.30 -10.22 -10.95
CA PRO A 194 -8.92 -9.99 -9.54
C PRO A 194 -9.48 -8.67 -9.01
N LEU A 195 -9.98 -8.66 -7.77
CA LEU A 195 -10.46 -7.44 -7.11
C LEU A 195 -9.30 -6.56 -6.62
N PHE A 196 -8.22 -7.20 -6.19
CA PHE A 196 -7.04 -6.57 -5.64
C PHE A 196 -5.88 -6.67 -6.61
N ASP A 197 -5.14 -5.58 -6.74
CA ASP A 197 -3.83 -5.57 -7.39
C ASP A 197 -2.76 -6.09 -6.40
N VAL A 198 -1.66 -6.60 -6.94
CA VAL A 198 -0.51 -7.07 -6.14
C VAL A 198 0.01 -5.92 -5.28
N ALA A 199 0.40 -6.20 -4.05
CA ALA A 199 0.99 -5.20 -3.18
C ALA A 199 2.22 -4.54 -3.80
N ASP A 200 2.29 -3.22 -3.62
CA ASP A 200 3.43 -2.39 -3.98
C ASP A 200 3.84 -1.48 -2.80
N ASN A 201 4.91 -0.72 -3.02
CA ASN A 201 5.44 0.23 -2.04
C ASN A 201 4.43 1.32 -1.60
N GLY A 202 3.41 1.65 -2.39
CA GLY A 202 2.38 2.62 -2.01
C GLY A 202 1.23 2.02 -1.21
N THR A 203 1.00 0.71 -1.35
CA THR A 203 0.03 -0.02 -0.53
C THR A 203 0.60 -0.40 0.84
N MET A 204 1.90 -0.66 0.94
CA MET A 204 2.61 -0.97 2.18
C MET A 204 3.51 0.19 2.63
N MET A 205 2.90 1.34 2.95
CA MET A 205 3.65 2.49 3.46
C MET A 205 4.21 2.18 4.86
N GLN A 206 5.55 2.21 4.96
CA GLN A 206 6.27 1.94 6.20
C GLN A 206 6.23 3.17 7.11
N ALA A 207 5.95 2.95 8.39
CA ALA A 207 6.12 3.88 9.47
C ALA A 207 7.21 3.37 10.42
N ILE A 208 8.02 4.29 10.94
CA ILE A 208 9.04 4.00 11.95
C ILE A 208 8.57 4.59 13.28
N ALA A 209 8.54 3.77 14.33
CA ALA A 209 8.16 4.18 15.69
C ALA A 209 9.19 3.70 16.73
N ASP A 210 9.29 4.39 17.86
CA ASP A 210 10.13 4.01 19.00
C ASP A 210 9.42 3.00 19.93
N LEU A 211 10.12 1.95 20.35
CA LEU A 211 9.60 0.84 21.20
C LEU A 211 9.18 1.27 22.61
N THR A 212 9.48 2.49 23.04
CA THR A 212 9.06 3.01 24.36
C THR A 212 7.56 3.32 24.44
N ARG A 213 6.85 3.29 23.30
CA ARG A 213 5.40 3.50 23.24
C ARG A 213 4.70 2.18 22.88
N THR A 214 4.28 1.44 23.91
CA THR A 214 3.20 0.45 23.77
C THR A 214 1.89 1.17 23.37
N PRO A 215 0.96 0.48 22.69
CA PRO A 215 -0.24 1.08 22.08
C PRO A 215 -1.03 2.01 23.00
#